data_AF-A0A371S4S8-F1
#
_entry.id   AF-A0A371S4S8-F1
#
_cell.length_a   1.000
_cell.length_b   1.000
_cell.length_c   1.000
_cell.angle_alpha   90.00
_cell.angle_beta   90.00
_cell.angle_gamma   90.00
#
_symmetry.space_group_name_H-M   'P 1'
#
loop_
_entity.id
_entity.type
_entity.pdbx_description
1 polymer ?
#
loop_
_entity_poly.entity_id
_entity_poly.type
_entity_poly.pdbx_seq_one_letter_code
_entity_poly.pdbx_strand_id
1 'polypeptide(L)'
;MYSKVDFKIGAFNIFCLEKECRYQLERVWDLNKQKCGVIMYNPREINPNPFILGQTLGRIARLVSKEYGSISVVNLFAKTSDTKKSLDKKYKKFDEENFAFIKKTVEESDILVLFWGNGGAKVSRDKKFITLLNKHSDKLMCFGVTKNNQPVYERTLGENNRLYKCKIDYKGNIYLV
;
A
#
# COMPACT_ATOMS: atom_id res chain seq x y z
N MET A 1 32.59 12.47 19.32
CA MET A 1 31.35 12.38 20.14
C MET A 1 30.50 11.27 19.53
N TYR A 2 30.16 10.24 20.30
CA TYR A 2 29.27 9.17 19.82
C TYR A 2 27.87 9.45 20.33
N SER A 3 26.87 9.30 19.46
CA SER A 3 25.46 9.38 19.80
C SER A 3 24.82 8.01 19.59
N LYS A 4 24.11 7.52 20.61
CA LYS A 4 23.32 6.28 20.55
C LYS A 4 21.86 6.64 20.32
N VAL A 5 21.21 5.94 19.39
CA VAL A 5 19.77 6.03 19.14
C VAL A 5 19.20 4.62 19.25
N ASP A 6 18.20 4.45 20.10
CA ASP A 6 17.50 3.17 20.26
C ASP A 6 16.26 3.15 19.36
N PHE A 7 16.17 2.14 18.49
CA PHE A 7 15.01 1.92 17.63
C PHE A 7 14.15 0.79 18.18
N LYS A 8 12.83 0.97 18.19
CA LYS A 8 11.89 -0.14 18.42
C LYS A 8 11.49 -0.72 17.08
N ILE A 9 12.06 -1.88 16.78
CA ILE A 9 11.84 -2.57 15.50
C ILE A 9 10.77 -3.64 15.69
N GLY A 10 9.80 -3.68 14.77
CA GLY A 10 8.78 -4.70 14.70
C GLY A 10 8.49 -5.08 13.25
N ALA A 11 8.13 -6.33 13.01
CA ALA A 11 7.76 -6.81 11.68
C ALA A 11 6.78 -7.98 11.78
N PHE A 12 5.70 -7.93 11.00
CA PHE A 12 4.79 -9.06 10.85
C PHE A 12 4.22 -9.14 9.44
N ASN A 13 3.81 -10.34 9.05
CA ASN A 13 3.12 -10.62 7.79
C ASN A 13 1.86 -11.43 8.13
N ILE A 14 0.71 -11.10 7.53
CA ILE A 14 -0.52 -11.89 7.65
C ILE A 14 -0.75 -12.56 6.30
N PHE A 15 -0.71 -13.89 6.26
CA PHE A 15 -0.78 -14.67 5.03
C PHE A 15 -1.42 -16.05 5.26
N CYS A 16 -1.85 -16.68 4.16
CA CYS A 16 -2.38 -18.04 4.13
C CYS A 16 -1.63 -18.83 3.05
N LEU A 17 -0.89 -19.87 3.46
CA LEU A 17 -0.09 -20.70 2.56
C LEU A 17 -0.96 -21.48 1.56
N GLU A 18 -2.05 -22.09 2.03
CA GLU A 18 -2.96 -22.87 1.18
C GLU A 18 -3.59 -22.03 0.05
N LYS A 19 -3.97 -20.79 0.36
CA LYS A 19 -4.52 -19.85 -0.64
C LYS A 19 -3.44 -19.16 -1.47
N GLU A 20 -2.18 -19.24 -1.05
CA GLU A 20 -1.04 -18.45 -1.53
C GLU A 20 -1.32 -16.93 -1.47
N CYS A 21 -2.01 -16.49 -0.41
CA CYS A 21 -2.43 -15.10 -0.23
C CYS A 21 -1.62 -14.42 0.88
N ARG A 22 -1.14 -13.20 0.63
CA ARG A 22 -0.64 -12.30 1.69
C ARG A 22 -1.56 -11.10 1.80
N TYR A 23 -2.20 -10.98 2.95
CA TYR A 23 -3.17 -9.93 3.22
C TYR A 23 -2.52 -8.64 3.70
N GLN A 24 -1.48 -8.75 4.55
CA GLN A 24 -0.81 -7.59 5.12
C GLN A 24 0.69 -7.86 5.34
N LEU A 25 1.47 -6.80 5.22
CA LEU A 25 2.87 -6.73 5.64
C LEU A 25 3.06 -5.43 6.42
N GLU A 26 3.61 -5.50 7.64
CA GLU A 26 3.87 -4.31 8.45
C GLU A 26 5.32 -4.30 8.93
N ARG A 27 5.94 -3.11 8.88
CA ARG A 27 7.27 -2.85 9.46
C ARG A 27 7.19 -1.60 10.32
N VAL A 28 7.79 -1.67 11.50
CA VAL A 28 7.83 -0.62 12.51
C VAL A 28 9.28 -0.36 12.88
N TRP A 29 9.66 0.91 12.99
CA TRP A 29 10.98 1.35 13.45
C TRP A 29 10.89 2.41 14.56
N ASP A 30 9.75 3.08 14.71
CA ASP A 30 9.49 4.05 15.79
C ASP A 30 8.01 4.02 16.18
N LEU A 31 7.70 3.57 17.40
CA LEU A 31 6.32 3.48 17.90
C LEU A 31 5.73 4.85 18.31
N ASN A 32 6.56 5.88 18.43
CA ASN A 32 6.11 7.21 18.85
C ASN A 32 5.74 8.10 17.66
N LYS A 33 5.92 7.60 16.43
CA LYS A 33 5.60 8.30 15.19
C LYS A 33 4.38 7.68 14.49
N GLN A 34 3.78 8.49 13.62
CA GLN A 34 2.62 8.13 12.81
C GLN A 34 2.86 6.92 11.89
N LYS A 35 1.77 6.24 11.53
CA LYS A 35 1.72 5.06 10.64
C LYS A 35 1.40 5.47 9.21
N CYS A 36 2.21 5.00 8.26
CA CYS A 36 1.96 5.14 6.83
C CYS A 36 1.33 3.85 6.26
N GLY A 37 0.12 3.94 5.74
CA GLY A 37 -0.54 2.87 5.00
C GLY A 37 -0.17 2.93 3.52
N VAL A 38 -0.03 1.78 2.86
CA VAL A 38 0.21 1.71 1.40
C VAL A 38 -0.70 0.65 0.78
N ILE A 39 -1.47 1.03 -0.24
CA ILE A 39 -2.25 0.10 -1.05
C ILE A 39 -1.51 -0.14 -2.37
N MET A 40 -0.99 -1.36 -2.53
CA MET A 40 -0.29 -1.79 -3.73
C MET A 40 -1.14 -2.74 -4.58
N TYR A 41 -0.58 -3.23 -5.68
CA TYR A 41 -1.32 -4.06 -6.64
C TYR A 41 -1.51 -5.50 -6.15
N ASN A 42 -0.42 -6.24 -5.97
CA ASN A 42 -0.40 -7.62 -5.47
C ASN A 42 0.95 -7.88 -4.77
N PRO A 43 1.01 -8.80 -3.78
CA PRO A 43 2.26 -9.19 -3.16
C PRO A 43 3.09 -10.06 -4.11
N ARG A 44 4.42 -9.85 -4.10
CA ARG A 44 5.36 -10.68 -4.85
C ARG A 44 5.68 -12.00 -4.14
N GLU A 45 5.92 -11.92 -2.83
CA GLU A 45 6.34 -13.04 -1.99
C GLU A 45 5.30 -13.26 -0.89
N ILE A 46 5.06 -14.48 -0.45
CA ILE A 46 4.01 -14.74 0.54
C ILE A 46 4.43 -14.39 1.97
N ASN A 47 5.67 -14.70 2.34
CA ASN A 47 6.22 -14.44 3.67
C ASN A 47 7.70 -14.02 3.54
N PRO A 48 7.97 -12.77 3.13
CA PRO A 48 9.33 -12.28 2.97
C PRO A 48 10.00 -12.14 4.33
N ASN A 49 11.33 -12.22 4.33
CA ASN A 49 12.13 -11.92 5.52
C ASN A 49 11.73 -10.55 6.10
N PRO A 50 11.53 -10.44 7.43
CA PRO A 50 11.09 -9.21 8.06
C PRO A 50 12.01 -8.01 7.82
N PHE A 51 13.30 -8.22 7.57
CA PHE A 51 14.26 -7.13 7.35
C PHE A 51 14.43 -6.76 5.87
N ILE A 52 13.82 -7.52 4.95
CA ILE A 52 14.02 -7.33 3.50
C ILE A 52 12.70 -6.87 2.88
N LEU A 53 12.68 -5.64 2.39
CA LEU A 53 11.60 -5.12 1.56
C LEU A 53 12.00 -5.22 0.08
N GLY A 54 11.05 -5.59 -0.78
CA GLY A 54 11.27 -5.54 -2.23
C GLY A 54 11.61 -4.11 -2.70
N GLN A 55 12.37 -3.98 -3.79
CA GLN A 55 12.96 -2.70 -4.22
C GLN A 55 11.99 -1.51 -4.18
N THR A 56 10.81 -1.64 -4.79
CA THR A 56 9.80 -0.57 -4.83
C THR A 56 9.29 -0.19 -3.44
N LEU A 57 8.99 -1.19 -2.60
CA LEU A 57 8.51 -0.95 -1.24
C LEU A 57 9.61 -0.37 -0.34
N GLY A 58 10.86 -0.81 -0.51
CA GLY A 58 12.01 -0.25 0.18
C GLY A 58 12.24 1.22 -0.15
N ARG A 59 12.02 1.63 -1.41
CA ARG A 59 12.06 3.05 -1.82
C ARG A 59 10.96 3.87 -1.15
N ILE A 60 9.73 3.36 -1.11
CA ILE A 60 8.62 4.02 -0.41
C ILE A 60 8.94 4.14 1.08
N ALA A 61 9.39 3.05 1.72
CA ALA A 61 9.77 3.03 3.13
C ALA A 61 10.86 4.08 3.44
N ARG A 62 11.90 4.20 2.60
CA ARG A 62 12.96 5.22 2.74
C ARG A 62 12.40 6.65 2.63
N LEU A 63 11.43 6.89 1.75
CA LEU A 63 10.81 8.20 1.60
C LEU A 63 10.00 8.58 2.84
N VAL A 64 9.19 7.66 3.35
CA VAL A 64 8.29 7.94 4.47
C VAL A 64 8.98 7.83 5.84
N SER A 65 10.10 7.11 5.98
CA SER A 65 10.76 6.89 7.28
C SER A 65 11.32 8.16 7.93
N LYS A 66 11.43 9.27 7.18
CA LYS A 66 11.81 10.57 7.72
C LYS A 66 10.74 11.12 8.67
N GLU A 67 9.47 10.92 8.32
CA GLU A 67 8.32 11.52 9.00
C GLU A 67 7.48 10.49 9.77
N TYR A 68 7.47 9.23 9.33
CA TYR A 68 6.62 8.16 9.87
C TYR A 68 7.46 7.11 10.60
N GLY A 69 6.81 6.38 11.51
CA GLY A 69 7.41 5.35 12.36
C GLY A 69 7.13 3.92 11.91
N SER A 70 6.19 3.74 11.00
CA SER A 70 5.84 2.44 10.45
C SER A 70 5.27 2.52 9.04
N ILE A 71 5.32 1.40 8.34
CA ILE A 71 4.64 1.17 7.07
C ILE A 71 3.77 -0.09 7.16
N SER A 72 2.48 0.05 6.86
CA SER A 72 1.53 -1.06 6.75
C SER A 72 1.07 -1.18 5.30
N VAL A 73 1.28 -2.35 4.70
CA VAL A 73 1.08 -2.60 3.27
C VAL A 73 -0.01 -3.63 3.08
N VAL A 74 -1.02 -3.24 2.32
CA VAL A 74 -2.07 -4.11 1.80
C VAL A 74 -2.05 -4.07 0.27
N ASN A 75 -2.74 -5.01 -0.36
CA ASN A 75 -2.80 -5.09 -1.81
C ASN A 75 -4.25 -5.19 -2.28
N LEU A 76 -4.55 -4.63 -3.45
CA LEU A 76 -5.86 -4.80 -4.09
C LEU A 76 -6.19 -6.29 -4.30
N PHE A 77 -5.17 -7.10 -4.57
CA PHE A 77 -5.28 -8.55 -4.68
C PHE A 77 -4.31 -9.21 -3.69
N ALA A 78 -4.82 -10.06 -2.79
CA ALA A 78 -4.00 -10.79 -1.81
C ALA A 78 -3.15 -11.89 -2.45
N LYS A 79 -3.57 -12.43 -3.60
CA LYS A 79 -2.89 -13.55 -4.27
C LYS A 79 -1.46 -13.17 -4.67
N THR A 80 -0.52 -14.00 -4.25
CA THR A 80 0.91 -13.82 -4.51
C THR A 80 1.22 -14.10 -5.98
N SER A 81 2.01 -13.22 -6.61
CA SER A 81 2.50 -13.44 -7.98
C SER A 81 3.70 -12.54 -8.28
N ASP A 82 4.68 -13.08 -9.01
CA ASP A 82 5.91 -12.36 -9.36
C ASP A 82 5.68 -11.14 -10.25
N THR A 83 4.64 -11.18 -11.10
CA THR A 83 4.32 -10.08 -12.00
C THR A 83 2.81 -9.83 -12.07
N LYS A 84 2.42 -8.59 -12.42
CA LYS A 84 1.00 -8.25 -12.64
C LYS A 84 0.37 -9.10 -13.78
N LYS A 85 1.19 -9.51 -14.75
CA LYS A 85 0.75 -10.31 -15.91
C LYS A 85 0.49 -11.77 -15.53
N SER A 86 1.30 -12.33 -14.64
CA SER A 86 1.16 -13.71 -14.16
C SER A 86 0.02 -13.92 -13.18
N LEU A 87 -0.55 -12.84 -12.60
CA LEU A 87 -1.74 -12.96 -11.76
C LEU A 87 -2.97 -13.35 -12.62
N ASP A 88 -3.49 -14.56 -12.38
CA ASP A 88 -4.65 -15.12 -13.06
C ASP A 88 -5.89 -14.19 -12.92
N LYS A 89 -6.66 -14.05 -14.01
CA LYS A 89 -7.89 -13.26 -14.08
C LYS A 89 -8.90 -13.66 -13.01
N LYS A 90 -8.96 -14.94 -12.59
CA LYS A 90 -9.90 -15.40 -11.56
C LYS A 90 -9.66 -14.76 -10.19
N TYR A 91 -8.42 -14.37 -9.90
CA TYR A 91 -8.05 -13.66 -8.66
C TYR A 91 -8.12 -12.13 -8.80
N LYS A 92 -8.25 -11.61 -10.03
CA LYS A 92 -8.46 -10.17 -10.29
C LYS A 92 -9.92 -9.82 -10.09
N LYS A 93 -10.45 -9.98 -8.88
CA LYS A 93 -11.81 -9.63 -8.50
C LYS A 93 -11.82 -9.05 -7.08
N PHE A 94 -12.89 -8.35 -6.74
CA PHE A 94 -13.11 -7.94 -5.36
C PHE A 94 -13.26 -9.18 -4.48
N ASP A 95 -12.64 -9.13 -3.30
CA ASP A 95 -12.59 -10.23 -2.33
C ASP A 95 -12.86 -9.62 -0.95
N GLU A 96 -13.97 -10.03 -0.31
CA GLU A 96 -14.41 -9.51 0.99
C GLU A 96 -13.41 -9.82 2.10
N GLU A 97 -12.74 -10.98 2.05
CA GLU A 97 -11.74 -11.36 3.04
C GLU A 97 -10.55 -10.40 2.96
N ASN A 98 -10.00 -10.20 1.77
CA ASN A 98 -8.92 -9.23 1.55
C ASN A 98 -9.36 -7.79 1.85
N PHE A 99 -10.60 -7.43 1.52
CA PHE A 99 -11.12 -6.09 1.77
C PHE A 99 -11.19 -5.76 3.27
N ALA A 100 -11.42 -6.73 4.15
CA ALA A 100 -11.36 -6.52 5.60
C ALA A 100 -9.97 -6.04 6.06
N PHE A 101 -8.90 -6.60 5.52
CA PHE A 101 -7.52 -6.16 5.81
C PHE A 101 -7.20 -4.80 5.22
N ILE A 102 -7.69 -4.52 4.00
CA ILE A 102 -7.60 -3.18 3.39
C ILE A 102 -8.30 -2.17 4.30
N LYS A 103 -9.55 -2.42 4.68
CA LYS A 103 -10.34 -1.55 5.55
C LYS A 103 -9.61 -1.25 6.85
N LYS A 104 -9.15 -2.29 7.55
CA LYS A 104 -8.39 -2.13 8.80
C LYS A 104 -7.16 -1.22 8.60
N THR A 105 -6.37 -1.47 7.56
CA THR A 105 -5.18 -0.66 7.26
C THR A 105 -5.53 0.79 6.93
N VAL A 106 -6.61 1.01 6.17
CA VAL A 106 -7.10 2.36 5.86
C VAL A 106 -7.53 3.07 7.15
N GLU A 107 -8.25 2.41 8.04
CA GLU A 107 -8.73 3.01 9.28
C GLU A 107 -7.58 3.34 10.26
N GLU A 108 -6.59 2.44 10.39
CA GLU A 108 -5.48 2.56 11.36
C GLU A 108 -4.31 3.45 10.91
N SER A 109 -4.21 3.81 9.64
CA SER A 109 -3.07 4.61 9.14
C SER A 109 -3.33 6.12 9.21
N ASP A 110 -2.32 6.91 9.58
CA ASP A 110 -2.41 8.37 9.60
C ASP A 110 -2.39 8.98 8.20
N ILE A 111 -1.63 8.37 7.27
CA ILE A 111 -1.72 8.63 5.83
C ILE A 111 -1.89 7.34 5.05
N LEU A 112 -2.44 7.44 3.84
CA LEU A 112 -2.64 6.30 2.95
C LEU A 112 -2.10 6.59 1.55
N VAL A 113 -0.99 5.94 1.19
CA VAL A 113 -0.37 6.03 -0.13
C VAL A 113 -1.04 5.05 -1.10
N LEU A 114 -1.66 5.58 -2.15
CA LEU A 114 -2.26 4.83 -3.24
C LEU A 114 -1.19 4.50 -4.30
N PHE A 115 -0.95 3.21 -4.58
CA PHE A 115 0.20 2.80 -5.40
C PHE A 115 -0.02 1.51 -6.23
N TRP A 116 -1.16 1.36 -6.91
CA TRP A 116 -1.47 0.14 -7.66
C TRP A 116 -1.29 0.22 -9.19
N GLY A 117 -1.26 1.41 -9.80
CA GLY A 117 -1.16 1.58 -11.26
C GLY A 117 -2.43 1.17 -12.02
N ASN A 118 -2.41 1.28 -13.34
CA ASN A 118 -3.60 1.07 -14.20
C ASN A 118 -4.33 -0.28 -14.02
N GLY A 119 -3.62 -1.34 -13.63
CA GLY A 119 -4.22 -2.67 -13.51
C GLY A 119 -5.24 -2.82 -12.38
N GLY A 120 -5.27 -1.89 -11.42
CA GLY A 120 -6.07 -2.02 -10.19
C GLY A 120 -7.54 -1.61 -10.32
N ALA A 121 -7.94 -1.06 -11.48
CA ALA A 121 -9.26 -0.48 -11.73
C ALA A 121 -10.43 -1.40 -11.36
N LYS A 122 -10.28 -2.72 -11.42
CA LYS A 122 -11.38 -3.65 -11.11
C LYS A 122 -11.77 -3.66 -9.62
N VAL A 123 -10.81 -3.45 -8.71
CA VAL A 123 -11.08 -3.35 -7.26
C VAL A 123 -11.27 -1.90 -6.86
N SER A 124 -10.47 -0.97 -7.39
CA SER A 124 -10.57 0.45 -7.02
C SER A 124 -11.87 1.11 -7.47
N ARG A 125 -12.63 0.49 -8.38
CA ARG A 125 -13.95 0.94 -8.82
C ARG A 125 -15.12 0.24 -8.13
N ASP A 126 -14.84 -0.69 -7.21
CA ASP A 126 -15.89 -1.27 -6.39
C ASP A 126 -16.51 -0.22 -5.46
N LYS A 127 -17.84 -0.26 -5.28
CA LYS A 127 -18.56 0.73 -4.48
C LYS A 127 -18.10 0.73 -3.02
N LYS A 128 -17.83 -0.42 -2.41
CA LYS A 128 -17.36 -0.51 -1.02
C LYS A 128 -15.97 0.11 -0.88
N PHE A 129 -15.10 -0.13 -1.85
CA PHE A 129 -13.76 0.43 -1.87
C PHE A 129 -13.78 1.96 -2.01
N ILE A 130 -14.57 2.47 -2.96
CA ILE A 130 -14.75 3.92 -3.16
C ILE A 130 -15.31 4.57 -1.90
N THR A 131 -16.36 4.00 -1.30
CA THR A 131 -16.97 4.53 -0.06
C THR A 131 -15.96 4.58 1.08
N LEU A 132 -15.17 3.51 1.26
CA LEU A 132 -14.10 3.47 2.27
C LEU A 132 -13.09 4.59 2.05
N LEU A 133 -12.57 4.75 0.83
CA LEU A 133 -11.57 5.77 0.54
C LEU A 133 -12.14 7.20 0.63
N ASN A 134 -13.37 7.43 0.19
CA ASN A 134 -14.03 8.75 0.32
C ASN A 134 -14.21 9.17 1.78
N LYS A 135 -14.58 8.23 2.66
CA LYS A 135 -14.68 8.49 4.11
C LYS A 135 -13.35 8.96 4.72
N HIS A 136 -12.23 8.61 4.09
CA HIS A 136 -10.87 8.91 4.54
C HIS A 136 -10.11 9.78 3.52
N SER A 137 -10.82 10.65 2.81
CA SER A 137 -10.27 11.44 1.69
C SER A 137 -9.18 12.44 2.09
N ASP A 138 -9.17 12.87 3.36
CA ASP A 138 -8.23 13.84 3.93
C ASP A 138 -6.79 13.32 4.04
N LYS A 139 -6.63 11.99 4.12
CA LYS A 139 -5.34 11.33 4.32
C LYS A 139 -4.81 10.58 3.10
N LEU A 140 -5.47 10.69 1.95
CA LEU A 140 -5.07 10.01 0.73
C LEU A 140 -3.92 10.74 0.03
N MET A 141 -2.86 9.99 -0.23
CA MET A 141 -1.66 10.47 -0.90
C MET A 141 -1.33 9.59 -2.11
N CYS A 142 -0.68 10.15 -3.13
CA CYS A 142 -0.10 9.36 -4.21
C CYS A 142 1.14 10.06 -4.80
N PHE A 143 1.93 9.35 -5.60
CA PHE A 143 3.09 9.93 -6.30
C PHE A 143 2.71 10.60 -7.63
N GLY A 144 1.44 10.59 -7.99
CA GLY A 144 0.92 11.11 -9.25
C GLY A 144 -0.23 10.26 -9.78
N VAL A 145 -0.83 10.76 -10.87
CA VAL A 145 -1.99 10.15 -11.51
C VAL A 145 -1.66 9.84 -12.98
N THR A 146 -2.04 8.65 -13.41
CA THR A 146 -1.89 8.20 -14.81
C THR A 146 -2.95 8.82 -15.72
N LYS A 147 -2.78 8.71 -17.05
CA LYS A 147 -3.80 9.13 -18.03
C LYS A 147 -5.17 8.45 -17.88
N ASN A 148 -5.22 7.30 -17.18
CA ASN A 148 -6.46 6.57 -16.91
C ASN A 148 -7.06 6.90 -15.52
N ASN A 149 -6.62 8.00 -14.91
CA ASN A 149 -7.02 8.44 -13.58
C ASN A 149 -6.82 7.37 -12.49
N GLN A 150 -5.70 6.64 -12.56
CA GLN A 150 -5.27 5.69 -11.53
C GLN A 150 -3.97 6.17 -10.91
N PRO A 151 -3.67 5.85 -9.63
CA PRO A 151 -2.44 6.27 -9.00
C PRO A 151 -1.25 5.62 -9.70
N VAL A 152 -0.17 6.38 -9.89
CA VAL A 152 1.04 5.89 -10.56
C VAL A 152 1.66 4.76 -9.73
N TYR A 153 2.15 3.74 -10.45
CA TYR A 153 3.10 2.77 -9.91
C TYR A 153 4.46 3.10 -10.51
N GLU A 154 5.34 3.71 -9.72
CA GLU A 154 6.68 4.15 -10.14
C GLU A 154 7.76 3.18 -9.64
N ARG A 155 8.57 2.62 -10.54
CA ARG A 155 9.67 1.73 -10.17
C ARG A 155 10.92 2.49 -9.73
N THR A 156 11.10 3.71 -10.22
CA THR A 156 12.33 4.50 -10.05
C THR A 156 12.19 5.62 -9.03
N LEU A 157 11.39 5.42 -7.97
CA LEU A 157 11.28 6.38 -6.87
C LEU A 157 12.68 6.63 -6.23
N GLY A 158 13.08 7.88 -6.22
CA GLY A 158 14.26 8.40 -5.54
C GLY A 158 13.88 9.45 -4.48
N GLU A 159 14.89 10.05 -3.85
CA GLU A 159 14.68 10.92 -2.67
C GLU A 159 13.95 12.23 -2.97
N ASN A 160 13.96 12.66 -4.23
CA ASN A 160 13.29 13.90 -4.67
C ASN A 160 11.81 13.69 -5.01
N ASN A 161 11.33 12.44 -5.05
CA ASN A 161 9.91 12.18 -5.25
C ASN A 161 9.11 12.65 -4.05
N ARG A 162 7.98 13.30 -4.31
CA ARG A 162 7.07 13.84 -3.30
C ARG A 162 5.72 13.15 -3.37
N LEU A 163 5.05 13.08 -2.22
CA LEU A 163 3.66 12.66 -2.12
C LEU A 163 2.75 13.87 -2.34
N TYR A 164 1.70 13.69 -3.13
CA TYR A 164 0.66 14.68 -3.39
C TYR A 164 -0.65 14.23 -2.75
N LYS A 165 -1.40 15.17 -2.17
CA LYS A 165 -2.77 14.90 -1.74
C LYS A 165 -3.60 14.52 -2.96
N CYS A 166 -4.51 13.57 -2.77
CA CYS A 166 -5.39 13.12 -3.83
C CYS A 166 -6.78 12.78 -3.31
N LYS A 167 -7.74 12.67 -4.22
CA LYS A 167 -9.12 12.23 -3.96
C LYS A 167 -9.53 11.17 -4.95
N ILE A 168 -10.58 10.42 -4.60
CA ILE A 168 -11.23 9.44 -5.46
C ILE A 168 -12.65 9.92 -5.78
N ASP A 169 -13.11 9.79 -7.03
CA ASP A 169 -14.52 10.08 -7.37
C ASP A 169 -15.40 8.82 -7.28
N TYR A 170 -16.70 8.99 -7.52
CA TYR A 170 -17.70 7.92 -7.54
C TYR A 170 -17.50 6.90 -8.67
N LYS A 171 -16.61 7.17 -9.64
CA LYS A 171 -16.22 6.25 -10.73
C LYS A 171 -14.88 5.55 -10.43
N GLY A 172 -14.27 5.79 -9.27
CA GLY A 172 -12.96 5.24 -8.88
C GLY A 172 -11.77 5.88 -9.59
N ASN A 173 -11.93 7.10 -10.11
CA ASN A 173 -10.85 7.90 -10.67
C ASN A 173 -10.14 8.68 -9.56
N ILE A 174 -8.82 8.76 -9.64
CA ILE A 174 -7.97 9.53 -8.72
C ILE A 174 -7.62 10.88 -9.34
N TYR A 175 -7.64 11.93 -8.52
CA TYR A 175 -7.24 13.29 -8.90
C TYR A 175 -6.36 13.90 -7.80
N LEU A 176 -5.39 14.73 -8.19
CA LEU A 176 -4.59 15.50 -7.24
C LEU A 176 -5.40 16.69 -6.70
N VAL A 177 -5.10 17.12 -5.46
CA VAL A 177 -5.75 18.24 -4.77
C VAL A 177 -4.70 19.22 -4.28
#